data_AF-A0A2A6NZH6-F1
#
_entry.id   AF-A0A2A6NZH6-F1
#
_cell.length_a   1.000
_cell.length_b   1.000
_cell.length_c   1.000
_cell.angle_alpha   90.00
_cell.angle_beta   90.00
_cell.angle_gamma   90.00
#
_symmetry.space_group_name_H-M   'P 1'
#
loop_
_entity.id
_entity.type
_entity.pdbx_description
1 polymer ?
#
loop_
_entity_poly.entity_id
_entity_poly.type
_entity_poly.pdbx_seq_one_letter_code
_entity_poly.pdbx_strand_id
1 'polypeptide(L)'
;MDAGADIYKLDPPGGGKEQSAPSTAYYEHIRKINDVFYDQIKMSDQKAAYIFTFMFAFLVSSEEGRSVFTWSRYAQGEIFPVILSAALALASMFSLVCAILVVLPRKSATATTLFWGAWTAHRDSFSKAADHGEMSYLFRQYFENADALSAIACSKYHFVNLAFRGLLVTVLAFVGLLAVT
;
A
#
# COMPACT_ATOMS: atom_id res chain seq x y z
N MET A 1 -11.37 64.86 8.72
CA MET A 1 -10.04 64.67 8.11
C MET A 1 -9.07 64.90 9.24
N ASP A 2 -8.43 63.93 9.89
CA ASP A 2 -8.13 62.52 9.62
C ASP A 2 -8.02 61.81 11.00
N ALA A 3 -8.52 60.59 11.23
CA ALA A 3 -7.85 59.30 10.97
C ALA A 3 -6.34 59.35 11.30
N GLY A 4 -5.73 58.56 12.17
CA GLY A 4 -6.05 57.33 12.89
C GLY A 4 -4.71 56.77 13.38
N ALA A 5 -4.78 55.76 14.26
CA ALA A 5 -3.72 54.79 14.57
C ALA A 5 -2.36 55.28 15.09
N ASP A 6 -2.04 54.92 16.34
CA ASP A 6 -0.86 54.07 16.55
C ASP A 6 -0.99 53.30 17.89
N ILE A 7 -1.70 52.17 17.83
CA ILE A 7 -1.69 51.14 18.88
C ILE A 7 -0.71 50.07 18.42
N TYR A 8 0.60 50.30 18.57
CA TYR A 8 1.58 49.22 18.58
C TYR A 8 2.70 49.55 19.56
N LYS A 9 2.43 49.23 20.83
CA LYS A 9 3.48 48.97 21.82
C LYS A 9 4.32 47.81 21.28
N LEU A 10 5.58 48.09 20.97
CA LEU A 10 6.58 47.07 20.63
C LEU A 10 6.84 46.21 21.88
N ASP A 11 6.21 45.04 21.94
CA ASP A 11 6.72 43.95 22.76
C ASP A 11 8.01 43.40 22.09
N PRO A 12 9.13 43.26 22.81
CA PRO A 12 10.31 42.64 22.25
C PRO A 12 10.03 41.15 22.00
N PRO A 13 10.47 40.57 20.87
CA PRO A 13 10.37 39.12 20.67
C PRO A 13 11.44 38.43 21.52
N GLY A 14 11.17 38.27 22.81
CA GLY A 14 11.81 37.30 23.67
C GLY A 14 11.10 35.96 23.54
N GLY A 15 11.84 34.91 23.16
CA GLY A 15 11.35 33.53 23.19
C GLY A 15 11.83 32.73 21.99
N GLY A 16 12.91 31.98 22.19
CA GLY A 16 13.66 31.29 21.15
C GLY A 16 12.82 30.44 20.20
N LYS A 17 12.98 30.71 18.90
CA LYS A 17 12.96 29.61 17.94
C LYS A 17 14.23 28.83 18.19
N GLU A 18 14.15 27.77 19.00
CA GLU A 18 15.11 26.69 18.95
C GLU A 18 15.22 26.28 17.49
N GLN A 19 16.29 26.75 16.87
CA GLN A 19 16.73 26.31 15.56
C GLN A 19 17.19 24.88 15.79
N SER A 20 16.23 23.94 15.71
CA SER A 20 16.50 22.51 15.84
C SER A 20 17.70 22.21 14.94
N ALA A 21 18.78 21.73 15.56
CA ALA A 21 20.05 21.52 14.87
C ALA A 21 19.77 20.75 13.56
N PRO A 22 20.39 21.10 12.43
CA PRO A 22 20.05 20.54 11.12
C PRO A 22 19.98 19.00 11.13
N SER A 23 20.81 18.33 11.95
CA SER A 23 20.78 16.88 12.18
C SER A 23 19.44 16.33 12.65
N THR A 24 18.73 17.05 13.52
CA THR A 24 17.41 16.64 14.04
C THR A 24 16.35 16.72 12.95
N ALA A 25 16.36 17.78 12.14
CA ALA A 25 15.43 17.93 11.01
C ALA A 25 15.64 16.83 9.95
N TYR A 26 16.90 16.46 9.65
CA TYR A 26 17.20 15.33 8.76
C TYR A 26 16.73 13.99 9.32
N TYR A 27 16.87 13.78 10.63
CA TYR A 27 16.38 12.56 11.29
C TYR A 27 14.84 12.46 11.27
N GLU A 28 14.14 13.56 11.52
CA GLU A 28 12.68 13.60 11.39
C GLU A 28 12.23 13.30 9.96
N HIS A 29 12.99 13.77 8.96
CA HIS A 29 12.68 13.51 7.56
C HIS A 29 12.81 12.02 7.19
N ILE A 30 13.91 11.34 7.58
CA ILE A 30 14.08 9.90 7.29
C ILE A 30 13.02 9.06 8.02
N ARG A 31 12.65 9.45 9.24
CA ARG A 31 11.54 8.81 9.97
C ARG A 31 10.22 8.96 9.22
N LYS A 32 9.91 10.18 8.76
CA LYS A 32 8.70 10.43 7.96
C LYS A 32 8.66 9.62 6.66
N ILE A 33 9.79 9.43 5.99
CA ILE A 33 9.87 8.57 4.79
C ILE A 33 9.48 7.12 5.12
N ASN A 34 10.02 6.58 6.23
CA ASN A 34 9.68 5.24 6.69
C ASN A 34 8.18 5.10 7.01
N ASP A 35 7.63 6.08 7.73
CA ASP A 35 6.20 6.11 8.07
C ASP A 35 5.32 6.13 6.80
N VAL A 36 5.70 6.94 5.79
CA VAL A 36 4.99 6.99 4.50
C VAL A 36 5.02 5.64 3.78
N PHE A 37 6.17 4.95 3.72
CA PHE A 37 6.23 3.62 3.08
C PHE A 37 5.44 2.57 3.85
N TYR A 38 5.47 2.63 5.18
CA TYR A 38 4.65 1.76 6.02
C TYR A 38 3.15 1.96 5.76
N ASP A 39 2.70 3.22 5.70
CA ASP A 39 1.32 3.57 5.39
C ASP A 39 0.92 3.13 3.98
N GLN A 40 1.81 3.29 3.00
CA GLN A 40 1.61 2.78 1.64
C GLN A 40 1.41 1.26 1.61
N ILE A 41 2.27 0.50 2.32
CA ILE A 41 2.13 -0.96 2.43
C ILE A 41 0.77 -1.31 3.06
N LYS A 42 0.40 -0.67 4.16
CA LYS A 42 -0.89 -0.88 4.83
C LYS A 42 -2.08 -0.59 3.92
N MET A 43 -2.05 0.55 3.22
CA MET A 43 -3.09 0.91 2.24
C MET A 43 -3.16 -0.09 1.08
N SER A 44 -2.02 -0.61 0.61
CA SER A 44 -1.99 -1.62 -0.45
C SER A 44 -2.64 -2.93 -0.01
N ASP A 45 -2.37 -3.38 1.23
CA ASP A 45 -2.98 -4.58 1.81
C ASP A 45 -4.49 -4.42 1.99
N GLN A 46 -4.91 -3.24 2.46
CA GLN A 46 -6.33 -2.92 2.60
C GLN A 46 -7.06 -2.91 1.25
N LYS A 47 -6.47 -2.30 0.21
CA LYS A 47 -7.02 -2.31 -1.15
C LYS A 47 -7.16 -3.73 -1.70
N ALA A 48 -6.14 -4.57 -1.51
CA ALA A 48 -6.20 -5.96 -1.95
C ALA A 48 -7.29 -6.75 -1.19
N ALA A 49 -7.45 -6.53 0.11
CA ALA A 49 -8.51 -7.15 0.91
C ALA A 49 -9.91 -6.73 0.41
N TYR A 50 -10.10 -5.47 0.02
CA TYR A 50 -11.34 -5.02 -0.59
C TYR A 50 -11.63 -5.69 -1.92
N ILE A 51 -10.64 -5.77 -2.82
CA ILE A 51 -10.78 -6.47 -4.10
C ILE A 51 -11.14 -7.94 -3.87
N PHE A 52 -10.41 -8.61 -2.98
CA PHE A 52 -10.65 -10.02 -2.65
C PHE A 52 -12.08 -10.24 -2.14
N THR A 53 -12.52 -9.43 -1.17
CA THR A 53 -13.86 -9.55 -0.58
C THR A 53 -14.95 -9.27 -1.60
N PHE A 54 -14.80 -8.22 -2.41
CA PHE A 54 -15.74 -7.89 -3.48
C PHE A 54 -15.85 -9.03 -4.49
N MET A 55 -14.71 -9.53 -4.98
CA MET A 55 -14.66 -10.63 -5.95
C MET A 55 -15.27 -11.91 -5.40
N PHE A 56 -14.98 -12.25 -4.14
CA PHE A 56 -15.56 -13.40 -3.49
C PHE A 56 -17.08 -13.26 -3.35
N ALA A 57 -17.56 -12.10 -2.87
CA ALA A 57 -18.98 -11.83 -2.76
C ALA A 57 -19.69 -11.88 -4.13
N PHE A 58 -19.09 -11.29 -5.16
CA PHE A 58 -19.57 -11.33 -6.53
C PHE A 58 -19.73 -12.77 -7.05
N LEU A 59 -18.69 -13.61 -6.90
CA LEU A 59 -18.71 -15.00 -7.37
C LEU A 59 -19.69 -15.89 -6.62
N VAL A 60 -19.90 -15.64 -5.33
CA VAL A 60 -20.84 -16.40 -4.50
C VAL A 60 -22.29 -15.97 -4.75
N SER A 61 -22.52 -14.68 -4.99
CA SER A 61 -23.88 -14.12 -5.06
C SER A 61 -24.44 -14.04 -6.48
N SER A 62 -23.58 -13.98 -7.50
CA SER A 62 -23.99 -13.87 -8.90
C SER A 62 -24.00 -15.24 -9.58
N GLU A 63 -25.19 -15.72 -9.96
CA GLU A 63 -25.32 -16.94 -10.78
C GLU A 63 -24.60 -16.79 -12.12
N GLU A 64 -24.72 -15.62 -12.75
CA GLU A 64 -24.09 -15.29 -14.02
C GLU A 64 -22.55 -15.24 -13.87
N GLY A 65 -22.05 -14.67 -12.78
CA GLY A 65 -20.62 -14.68 -12.44
C GLY A 65 -20.05 -16.08 -12.12
N ARG A 66 -20.90 -17.04 -11.75
CA ARG A 66 -20.49 -18.42 -11.41
C ARG A 66 -20.59 -19.36 -12.61
N SER A 67 -21.58 -19.16 -13.47
CA SER A 67 -21.81 -19.99 -14.65
C SER A 67 -20.70 -19.85 -15.70
N VAL A 68 -19.90 -18.77 -15.70
CA VAL A 68 -18.70 -18.67 -16.56
C VAL A 68 -17.62 -19.70 -16.25
N PHE A 69 -17.71 -20.42 -15.13
CA PHE A 69 -16.82 -21.54 -14.80
C PHE A 69 -17.42 -22.91 -15.15
N THR A 70 -18.64 -22.96 -15.68
CA THR A 70 -19.29 -24.21 -16.10
C THR A 70 -19.07 -24.52 -17.58
N TRP A 71 -18.79 -25.79 -17.89
CA TRP A 71 -18.53 -26.24 -19.26
C TRP A 71 -19.72 -26.06 -20.21
N SER A 72 -20.95 -26.17 -19.70
CA SER A 72 -22.18 -26.01 -20.49
C SER A 72 -22.26 -24.67 -21.22
N ARG A 73 -21.78 -23.60 -20.59
CA ARG A 73 -21.80 -22.24 -21.14
C ARG A 73 -20.91 -22.07 -22.38
N TYR A 74 -19.90 -22.93 -22.54
CA TYR A 74 -18.97 -22.89 -23.67
C TYR A 74 -19.38 -23.84 -24.81
N ALA A 75 -20.10 -24.91 -24.49
CA ALA A 75 -20.46 -25.95 -25.47
C ALA A 75 -21.66 -25.56 -26.35
N GLN A 76 -22.55 -24.69 -25.88
CA GLN A 76 -23.84 -24.37 -26.54
C GLN A 76 -24.06 -22.87 -26.77
N GLY A 77 -23.11 -22.02 -26.38
CA GLY A 77 -23.29 -20.57 -26.40
C GLY A 77 -22.99 -19.92 -27.75
N GLU A 78 -23.63 -18.78 -28.00
CA GLU A 78 -23.27 -17.88 -29.08
C GLU A 78 -21.85 -17.30 -28.87
N ILE A 79 -21.16 -16.96 -29.97
CA ILE A 79 -19.75 -16.55 -29.96
C ILE A 79 -19.50 -15.35 -29.02
N PHE A 80 -20.38 -14.35 -29.03
CA PHE A 80 -20.21 -13.13 -28.21
C PHE A 80 -20.31 -13.41 -26.69
N PRO A 81 -21.39 -14.05 -26.18
CA PRO A 81 -21.47 -14.48 -24.79
C PRO A 81 -20.32 -15.39 -24.36
N VAL A 82 -19.86 -16.28 -25.25
CA VAL A 82 -18.74 -17.18 -24.96
C VAL A 82 -17.43 -16.41 -24.72
N ILE A 83 -17.12 -15.43 -25.58
CA ILE A 83 -15.93 -14.59 -25.43
C ILE A 83 -16.01 -13.77 -24.14
N LEU A 84 -17.15 -13.15 -23.85
CA LEU A 84 -17.34 -12.37 -22.62
C LEU A 84 -17.26 -13.25 -21.37
N SER A 85 -17.76 -14.48 -21.43
CA SER A 85 -17.65 -15.46 -20.35
C SER A 85 -16.21 -15.86 -20.08
N ALA A 86 -15.45 -16.16 -21.14
CA ALA A 86 -14.02 -16.46 -21.03
C ALA A 86 -13.24 -15.27 -20.46
N ALA A 87 -13.53 -14.05 -20.92
CA ALA A 87 -12.92 -12.83 -20.41
C ALA A 87 -13.24 -12.62 -18.92
N LEU A 88 -14.50 -12.82 -18.51
CA LEU A 88 -14.93 -12.70 -17.12
C LEU A 88 -14.19 -13.71 -16.22
N ALA A 89 -14.11 -14.98 -16.64
CA ALA A 89 -13.44 -16.04 -15.90
C ALA A 89 -11.94 -15.76 -15.74
N LEU A 90 -11.24 -15.43 -16.83
CA LEU A 90 -9.81 -15.16 -16.80
C LEU A 90 -9.47 -13.90 -15.99
N ALA A 91 -10.22 -12.81 -16.20
CA ALA A 91 -9.99 -11.55 -15.49
C ALA A 91 -10.27 -11.67 -13.99
N SER A 92 -11.32 -12.41 -13.61
CA SER A 92 -11.67 -12.64 -12.20
C SER A 92 -10.61 -13.48 -11.48
N MET A 93 -10.16 -14.58 -12.09
CA MET A 93 -9.07 -15.40 -11.56
C MET A 93 -7.78 -14.60 -11.43
N PHE A 94 -7.41 -13.86 -12.48
CA PHE A 94 -6.21 -13.01 -12.48
C PHE A 94 -6.26 -11.95 -11.36
N SER A 95 -7.40 -11.27 -11.22
CA SER A 95 -7.61 -10.26 -10.17
C SER A 95 -7.47 -10.85 -8.77
N LEU A 96 -8.09 -12.01 -8.52
CA LEU A 96 -7.99 -12.72 -7.24
C LEU A 96 -6.56 -13.15 -6.91
N VAL A 97 -5.85 -13.74 -7.88
CA VAL A 97 -4.45 -14.15 -7.69
C VAL A 97 -3.59 -12.93 -7.38
N CYS A 98 -3.74 -11.83 -8.12
CA CYS A 98 -3.00 -10.60 -7.83
C CYS A 98 -3.31 -10.05 -6.43
N ALA A 99 -4.58 -10.05 -6.01
CA ALA A 99 -4.96 -9.62 -4.67
C ALA A 99 -4.32 -10.49 -3.57
N ILE A 100 -4.29 -11.81 -3.74
CA ILE A 100 -3.62 -12.73 -2.81
C ILE A 100 -2.11 -12.44 -2.73
N LEU A 101 -1.46 -12.21 -3.89
CA LEU A 101 -0.03 -11.89 -3.95
C LEU A 101 0.35 -10.57 -3.24
N VAL A 102 -0.60 -9.65 -3.04
CA VAL A 102 -0.39 -8.43 -2.25
C VAL A 102 -0.39 -8.74 -0.76
N VAL A 103 -1.39 -9.50 -0.30
CA VAL A 103 -1.63 -9.79 1.12
C VAL A 103 -0.64 -10.80 1.68
N LEU A 104 -0.08 -11.68 0.83
CA LEU A 104 0.89 -12.68 1.26
C LEU A 104 2.07 -12.01 2.00
N PRO A 105 2.47 -12.55 3.17
CA PRO A 105 3.53 -11.98 3.98
C PRO A 105 4.85 -12.06 3.22
N ARG A 106 5.47 -10.90 2.96
CA ARG A 106 6.76 -10.81 2.29
C ARG A 106 7.86 -10.66 3.33
N LYS A 107 8.88 -11.50 3.23
CA LYS A 107 10.10 -11.35 4.02
C LYS A 107 10.93 -10.24 3.38
N SER A 108 11.23 -9.18 4.13
CA SER A 108 12.29 -8.24 3.74
C SER A 108 13.62 -8.99 3.82
N ALA A 109 14.47 -8.85 2.81
CA ALA A 109 15.82 -9.43 2.80
C ALA A 109 16.78 -8.71 3.76
N THR A 110 16.42 -7.51 4.23
CA THR A 110 17.28 -6.66 5.05
C THR A 110 16.84 -6.73 6.51
N ALA A 111 17.72 -7.28 7.34
CA ALA A 111 17.56 -7.46 8.78
C ALA A 111 18.04 -6.20 9.53
N THR A 112 17.15 -5.23 9.72
CA THR A 112 17.40 -4.04 10.56
C THR A 112 16.82 -4.25 11.96
N THR A 113 17.27 -3.50 12.97
CA THR A 113 16.65 -3.53 14.32
C THR A 113 15.16 -3.20 14.29
N LEU A 114 14.71 -2.44 13.28
CA LEU A 114 13.31 -2.06 13.10
C LEU A 114 12.44 -3.22 12.61
N PHE A 115 13.04 -4.33 12.14
CA PHE A 115 12.30 -5.50 11.68
C PHE A 115 12.16 -6.53 12.81
N TRP A 116 10.92 -6.99 13.07
CA TRP A 116 10.61 -7.97 14.12
C TRP A 116 11.52 -9.21 14.07
N GLY A 117 11.83 -9.70 12.87
CA GLY A 117 12.63 -10.92 12.66
C GLY A 117 14.12 -10.75 13.00
N ALA A 118 14.60 -9.52 13.12
CA ALA A 118 16.01 -9.20 13.38
C ALA A 118 16.20 -8.48 14.73
N TRP A 119 15.11 -8.08 15.39
CA TRP A 119 15.11 -7.43 16.69
C TRP A 119 15.90 -8.20 17.76
N THR A 120 15.69 -9.51 17.88
CA THR A 120 16.37 -10.33 18.88
C THR A 120 17.89 -10.41 18.66
N ALA A 121 18.35 -10.28 17.42
CA ALA A 121 19.77 -10.31 17.06
C ALA A 121 20.45 -8.94 17.21
N HIS A 122 19.74 -7.84 16.95
CA HIS A 122 20.33 -6.49 16.96
C HIS A 122 19.98 -5.64 18.19
N ARG A 123 19.13 -6.12 19.11
CA ARG A 123 18.76 -5.42 20.36
C ARG A 123 19.97 -4.99 21.20
N ASP A 124 20.97 -5.85 21.33
CA ASP A 124 22.14 -5.57 22.17
C ASP A 124 23.06 -4.55 21.51
N SER A 125 23.11 -4.54 20.17
CA SER A 125 23.82 -3.51 19.39
C SER A 125 23.12 -2.16 19.48
N PHE A 126 21.78 -2.16 19.46
CA PHE A 126 20.98 -0.96 19.68
C PHE A 126 21.17 -0.40 21.10
N SER A 127 21.13 -1.24 22.13
CA SER A 127 21.36 -0.81 23.53
C SER A 127 22.73 -0.15 23.67
N LYS A 128 23.79 -0.77 23.14
CA LYS A 128 25.15 -0.21 23.17
C LYS A 128 25.22 1.11 22.42
N ALA A 129 24.61 1.24 21.24
CA ALA A 129 24.60 2.50 20.50
C ALA A 129 23.80 3.60 21.24
N ALA A 130 22.72 3.24 21.94
CA ALA A 130 21.94 4.16 22.76
C ALA A 130 22.73 4.67 23.96
N ASP A 131 23.50 3.80 24.62
CA ASP A 131 24.36 4.17 25.75
C ASP A 131 25.45 5.19 25.35
N HIS A 132 25.89 5.16 24.08
CA HIS A 132 26.90 6.07 23.52
C HIS A 132 26.30 7.28 22.78
N GLY A 133 24.97 7.41 22.71
CA GLY A 133 24.30 8.51 22.01
C GLY A 133 24.55 8.53 20.49
N GLU A 134 24.80 7.38 19.87
CA GLU A 134 25.19 7.30 18.46
C GLU A 134 24.01 7.55 17.50
N MET A 135 23.76 8.82 17.20
CA MET A 135 22.71 9.23 16.26
C MET A 135 22.94 8.68 14.84
N SER A 136 24.20 8.51 14.44
CA SER A 136 24.60 7.95 13.13
C SER A 136 24.18 6.49 12.95
N TYR A 137 24.16 5.69 14.02
CA TYR A 137 23.67 4.31 13.99
C TYR A 137 22.16 4.28 13.70
N LEU A 138 21.37 5.09 14.41
CA LEU A 138 19.94 5.18 14.18
C LEU A 138 19.62 5.64 12.77
N PHE A 139 20.32 6.67 12.27
CA PHE A 139 20.13 7.16 10.91
C PHE A 139 20.40 6.07 9.87
N ARG A 140 21.47 5.28 10.03
CA ARG A 140 21.78 4.14 9.16
C ARG A 140 20.65 3.10 9.17
N GLN A 141 20.14 2.74 10.35
CA GLN A 141 19.04 1.77 10.48
C GLN A 141 17.75 2.27 9.81
N TYR A 142 17.40 3.55 9.96
CA TYR A 142 16.23 4.13 9.29
C TYR A 142 16.40 4.21 7.76
N PHE A 143 17.61 4.48 7.28
CA PHE A 143 17.90 4.52 5.85
C PHE A 143 17.79 3.13 5.22
N GLU A 144 18.43 2.12 5.80
CA GLU A 144 18.36 0.73 5.34
C GLU A 144 16.92 0.18 5.40
N ASN A 145 16.16 0.59 6.42
CA ASN A 145 14.76 0.23 6.52
C ASN A 145 13.90 0.93 5.45
N ALA A 146 14.19 2.18 5.10
CA ALA A 146 13.49 2.89 4.04
C ALA A 146 13.67 2.18 2.69
N ASP A 147 14.89 1.75 2.36
CA ASP A 147 15.19 1.01 1.12
C ASP A 147 14.39 -0.30 1.08
N ALA A 148 14.41 -1.07 2.17
CA ALA A 148 13.64 -2.30 2.30
C ALA A 148 12.12 -2.07 2.14
N LEU A 149 11.56 -1.09 2.85
CA LEU A 149 10.14 -0.75 2.78
C LEU A 149 9.75 -0.26 1.39
N SER A 150 10.59 0.54 0.73
CA SER A 150 10.32 1.04 -0.62
C SER A 150 10.22 -0.08 -1.66
N ALA A 151 11.10 -1.09 -1.59
CA ALA A 151 11.08 -2.24 -2.47
C ALA A 151 9.81 -3.08 -2.27
N ILE A 152 9.40 -3.29 -1.01
CA ILE A 152 8.15 -3.99 -0.68
C ILE A 152 6.95 -3.20 -1.18
N ALA A 153 6.89 -1.90 -0.90
CA ALA A 153 5.81 -1.01 -1.30
C ALA A 153 5.64 -0.99 -2.83
N CYS A 154 6.73 -0.81 -3.58
CA CYS A 154 6.71 -0.79 -5.04
C CYS A 154 6.14 -2.10 -5.62
N SER A 155 6.62 -3.24 -5.11
CA SER A 155 6.13 -4.54 -5.58
C SER A 155 4.67 -4.77 -5.21
N LYS A 156 4.23 -4.43 -3.99
CA LYS A 156 2.81 -4.53 -3.60
C LYS A 156 1.92 -3.64 -4.46
N TYR A 157 2.30 -2.39 -4.69
CA TYR A 157 1.55 -1.47 -5.55
C TYR A 157 1.43 -1.95 -6.99
N HIS A 158 2.46 -2.61 -7.51
CA HIS A 158 2.40 -3.23 -8.83
C HIS A 158 1.27 -4.28 -8.89
N PHE A 159 1.22 -5.20 -7.94
CA PHE A 159 0.17 -6.23 -7.88
C PHE A 159 -1.23 -5.64 -7.59
N VAL A 160 -1.33 -4.60 -6.74
CA VAL A 160 -2.60 -3.90 -6.52
C VAL A 160 -3.12 -3.29 -7.82
N ASN A 161 -2.26 -2.64 -8.61
CA ASN A 161 -2.65 -2.05 -9.89
C ASN A 161 -3.09 -3.13 -10.90
N LEU A 162 -2.38 -4.25 -10.96
CA LEU A 162 -2.79 -5.41 -11.78
C LEU A 162 -4.14 -5.98 -11.32
N ALA A 163 -4.35 -6.14 -10.02
CA ALA A 163 -5.62 -6.62 -9.46
C ALA A 163 -6.79 -5.68 -9.84
N PHE A 164 -6.60 -4.36 -9.70
CA PHE A 164 -7.61 -3.38 -10.13
C PHE A 164 -7.90 -3.44 -11.62
N ARG A 165 -6.86 -3.57 -12.47
CA ARG A 165 -7.06 -3.71 -13.92
C ARG A 165 -7.83 -4.98 -14.27
N GLY A 166 -7.50 -6.11 -13.62
CA GLY A 166 -8.26 -7.35 -13.75
C GLY A 166 -9.71 -7.17 -13.31
N LEU A 167 -9.94 -6.54 -12.14
CA LEU A 167 -11.27 -6.24 -11.63
C LEU A 167 -12.09 -5.36 -12.59
N LEU A 168 -11.49 -4.35 -13.22
CA LEU A 168 -12.19 -3.53 -14.21
C LEU A 168 -12.64 -4.36 -15.42
N VAL A 169 -11.77 -5.24 -15.93
CA VAL A 169 -12.14 -6.15 -17.02
C VAL A 169 -13.24 -7.12 -16.58
N THR A 170 -13.19 -7.64 -15.35
CA THR A 170 -14.28 -8.44 -14.77
C THR A 170 -15.61 -7.69 -14.79
N VAL A 171 -15.63 -6.45 -14.28
CA VAL A 171 -16.87 -5.65 -14.23
C VAL A 171 -17.41 -5.37 -15.64
N LEU A 172 -16.55 -5.00 -16.59
CA LEU A 172 -16.96 -4.72 -17.95
C LEU A 172 -17.48 -5.97 -18.67
N ALA A 173 -16.80 -7.11 -18.53
CA ALA A 173 -17.25 -8.37 -19.11
C ALA A 173 -18.59 -8.83 -18.51
N PHE A 174 -18.77 -8.64 -17.20
CA PHE A 174 -20.02 -8.96 -16.51
C PHE A 174 -21.19 -8.08 -16.97
N VAL A 175 -20.99 -6.76 -17.04
CA VAL A 175 -22.01 -5.84 -17.56
C VAL A 175 -22.32 -6.14 -19.02
N GLY A 176 -21.30 -6.47 -19.82
CA GLY A 176 -21.48 -6.89 -21.20
C GLY A 176 -22.32 -8.17 -21.33
N LEU A 177 -22.09 -9.16 -20.45
CA LEU A 177 -22.92 -10.36 -20.40
C LEU A 177 -24.37 -10.00 -20.08
N LEU A 178 -24.62 -9.25 -19.01
CA LEU A 178 -25.97 -8.83 -18.63
C LEU A 178 -26.70 -7.99 -19.70
N ALA A 179 -25.97 -7.36 -20.63
CA ALA A 179 -26.56 -6.60 -21.73
C ALA A 179 -26.96 -7.48 -22.94
N VAL A 180 -26.38 -8.68 -23.04
CA VAL A 180 -26.60 -9.61 -24.16
C VAL A 180 -27.48 -10.79 -23.74
N THR A 181 -27.48 -11.15 -22.45
CA THR A 181 -28.38 -12.14 -21.84
C THR A 181 -29.78 -11.55 -21.63
#